data_AF-A0A2G2W231-F1
#
_entry.id   AF-A0A2G2W231-F1
#
_cell.length_a   1.000
_cell.length_b   1.000
_cell.length_c   1.000
_cell.angle_alpha   90.00
_cell.angle_beta   90.00
_cell.angle_gamma   90.00
#
_symmetry.space_group_name_H-M   'P 1'
#
loop_
_entity.id
_entity.type
_entity.pdbx_description
1 polymer ?
#
loop_
_entity_poly.entity_id
_entity_poly.type
_entity_poly.pdbx_seq_one_letter_code
_entity_poly.pdbx_strand_id
1 'polypeptide(L)'
;MEILAMASDNSVKNEKSTKLITFLGKGGSGKTTSAIFAAQHYAMSGLKTCLVIHSQDPTAEYLLNCKIGTSPITCNDNLSAVRLETTKMLLEPLNKLKQADARLNMTQGVLEGIVGEELGVLPGMDSIFSSLALEQLVGFFENMVQQNRKKEKFDIIIYDGMSTEETIRMIGATSKARLYFNNNEIADEIKKPQ
;
A
#
# COMPACT_ATOMS: atom_id res chain seq x y z
N MET A 1 53.08 -24.63 -13.41
CA MET A 1 52.18 -24.87 -12.27
C MET A 1 51.95 -23.50 -11.64
N GLU A 2 51.24 -22.57 -12.30
CA GLU A 2 49.78 -22.46 -12.29
C GLU A 2 49.12 -23.10 -11.07
N ILE A 3 48.54 -22.27 -10.20
CA ILE A 3 47.08 -22.08 -10.14
C ILE A 3 46.81 -20.68 -9.55
N LEU A 4 46.24 -19.83 -10.40
CA LEU A 4 45.50 -18.63 -10.05
C LEU A 4 44.12 -19.11 -9.54
N ALA A 5 43.81 -18.91 -8.26
CA ALA A 5 42.47 -19.13 -7.74
C ALA A 5 41.80 -17.77 -7.54
N MET A 6 41.12 -17.32 -8.60
CA MET A 6 40.02 -16.35 -8.48
C MET A 6 38.87 -17.07 -7.76
N ALA A 7 38.49 -16.61 -6.58
CA ALA A 7 37.23 -16.96 -5.96
C ALA A 7 36.53 -15.66 -5.56
N SER A 8 35.72 -15.21 -6.54
CA SER A 8 34.63 -14.25 -6.48
C SER A 8 34.30 -13.70 -5.10
N ASP A 9 34.56 -12.39 -4.95
CA ASP A 9 33.95 -11.53 -3.94
C ASP A 9 32.43 -11.59 -4.11
N ASN A 10 31.78 -12.50 -3.38
CA ASN A 10 30.33 -12.60 -3.33
C ASN A 10 29.81 -11.58 -2.31
N SER A 11 30.07 -10.31 -2.58
CA SER A 11 29.30 -9.21 -2.00
C SER A 11 27.90 -9.26 -2.59
N VAL A 12 27.06 -10.17 -2.05
CA VAL A 12 25.61 -10.11 -2.25
C VAL A 12 25.21 -8.72 -1.77
N LYS A 13 24.96 -7.81 -2.71
CA LYS A 13 24.39 -6.50 -2.43
C LYS A 13 23.14 -6.76 -1.60
N ASN A 14 23.21 -6.42 -0.31
CA ASN A 14 22.08 -6.51 0.60
C ASN A 14 21.09 -5.42 0.18
N GLU A 15 20.30 -5.68 -0.86
CA GLU A 15 19.21 -4.80 -1.22
C GLU A 15 18.27 -4.75 -0.03
N LYS A 16 18.28 -3.62 0.67
CA LYS A 16 17.46 -3.39 1.85
C LYS A 16 15.99 -3.43 1.40
N SER A 17 15.37 -4.58 1.61
CA SER A 17 13.96 -4.85 1.33
C SER A 17 13.10 -4.25 2.43
N THR A 18 12.07 -3.50 2.04
CA THR A 18 11.07 -2.93 2.95
C THR A 18 10.29 -4.05 3.63
N LYS A 19 10.20 -4.03 4.96
CA LYS A 19 9.41 -5.03 5.71
C LYS A 19 8.03 -4.48 6.05
N LEU A 20 6.99 -5.24 5.69
CA LEU A 20 5.61 -4.98 6.11
C LEU A 20 5.29 -5.77 7.39
N ILE A 21 4.82 -5.07 8.42
CA ILE A 21 4.43 -5.64 9.71
C ILE A 21 2.97 -5.28 9.98
N THR A 22 2.17 -6.25 10.44
CA THR A 22 0.79 -6.01 10.89
C THR A 22 0.49 -6.86 12.11
N PHE A 23 -0.51 -6.46 12.87
CA PHE A 23 -0.90 -7.13 14.11
C PHE A 23 -2.30 -7.71 13.95
N LEU A 24 -2.44 -9.01 14.24
CA LEU A 24 -3.71 -9.73 14.17
C LEU A 24 -4.22 -10.01 15.59
N GLY A 25 -5.54 -9.97 15.76
CA GLY A 25 -6.19 -10.13 17.05
C GLY A 25 -7.65 -9.69 17.07
N LYS A 26 -8.39 -10.11 18.09
CA LYS A 26 -9.81 -9.78 18.28
C LYS A 26 -10.02 -8.27 18.48
N GLY A 27 -11.27 -7.81 18.39
CA GLY A 27 -11.62 -6.44 18.80
C GLY A 27 -11.18 -6.19 20.25
N GLY A 28 -10.50 -5.07 20.50
CA GLY A 28 -10.00 -4.71 21.84
C GLY A 28 -8.71 -5.39 22.29
N SER A 29 -8.03 -6.21 21.46
CA SER A 29 -6.78 -6.88 21.85
C SER A 29 -5.53 -6.00 21.85
N GLY A 30 -5.67 -4.67 21.70
CA GLY A 30 -4.54 -3.73 21.67
C GLY A 30 -3.72 -3.71 20.37
N LYS A 31 -4.32 -4.09 19.21
CA LYS A 31 -3.64 -4.07 17.89
C LYS A 31 -3.06 -2.71 17.53
N THR A 32 -3.91 -1.67 17.54
CA THR A 32 -3.52 -0.28 17.26
C THR A 32 -2.41 0.20 18.19
N THR A 33 -2.56 -0.04 19.49
CA THR A 33 -1.53 0.28 20.48
C THR A 33 -0.20 -0.41 20.18
N SER A 34 -0.25 -1.71 19.85
CA SER A 34 0.95 -2.48 19.49
C SER A 34 1.60 -1.96 18.22
N ALA A 35 0.82 -1.58 17.21
CA ALA A 35 1.30 -1.00 15.97
C ALA A 35 2.02 0.34 16.20
N ILE A 36 1.45 1.21 17.03
CA ILE A 36 2.04 2.52 17.37
C ILE A 36 3.36 2.34 18.14
N PHE A 37 3.39 1.51 19.17
CA PHE A 37 4.62 1.27 19.94
C PHE A 37 5.70 0.59 19.11
N ALA A 38 5.33 -0.35 18.23
CA ALA A 38 6.28 -0.94 17.31
C ALA A 38 6.85 0.11 16.34
N ALA A 39 6.03 1.05 15.87
CA ALA A 39 6.47 2.10 14.96
C ALA A 39 7.49 3.03 15.63
N GLN A 40 7.20 3.45 16.86
CA GLN A 40 8.13 4.22 17.69
C GLN A 40 9.41 3.44 17.94
N HIS A 41 9.32 2.16 18.31
CA HIS A 41 10.50 1.32 18.58
C HIS A 41 11.45 1.22 17.38
N TYR A 42 10.94 0.94 16.17
CA TYR A 42 11.77 0.85 14.98
C TYR A 42 12.36 2.22 14.57
N ALA A 43 11.58 3.30 14.69
CA ALA A 43 12.07 4.65 14.44
C ALA A 43 13.20 5.06 15.41
N MET A 44 13.04 4.77 16.70
CA MET A 44 14.08 4.98 17.74
C MET A 44 15.33 4.12 17.50
N SER A 45 15.18 2.98 16.83
CA SER A 45 16.29 2.12 16.41
C SER A 45 17.00 2.61 15.13
N GLY A 46 16.62 3.79 14.61
CA GLY A 46 17.22 4.41 13.42
C GLY A 46 16.68 3.90 12.09
N LEU A 47 15.59 3.13 12.08
CA LEU A 47 14.97 2.63 10.85
C LEU A 47 13.90 3.60 10.36
N LYS A 48 13.93 3.95 9.07
CA LYS A 48 12.86 4.76 8.46
C LYS A 48 11.55 3.99 8.49
N THR A 49 10.63 4.42 9.33
CA THR A 49 9.41 3.70 9.65
C THR A 49 8.19 4.50 9.22
N CYS A 50 7.24 3.85 8.56
CA CYS A 50 5.94 4.43 8.22
C CYS A 50 4.82 3.67 8.94
N LEU A 51 4.03 4.36 9.75
CA LEU A 51 2.80 3.85 10.33
C LEU A 51 1.62 4.17 9.41
N VAL A 52 0.99 3.12 8.88
CA VAL A 52 -0.19 3.20 8.00
C VAL A 52 -1.40 2.81 8.81
N ILE A 53 -2.38 3.71 8.93
CA ILE A 53 -3.55 3.56 9.80
C ILE A 53 -4.81 3.54 8.94
N HIS A 54 -5.67 2.56 9.14
CA HIS A 54 -6.97 2.52 8.47
C HIS A 54 -8.13 2.97 9.35
N SER A 55 -8.02 2.76 10.66
CA SER A 55 -9.03 3.21 11.61
C SER A 55 -9.27 4.72 11.50
N GLN A 56 -10.44 5.20 11.92
CA GLN A 56 -10.75 6.63 12.06
C GLN A 56 -10.64 7.09 13.52
N ASP A 57 -10.23 6.21 14.42
CA ASP A 57 -10.05 6.56 15.82
C ASP A 57 -8.84 7.52 16.01
N PRO A 58 -8.89 8.38 17.05
CA PRO A 58 -7.85 9.38 17.31
C PRO A 58 -6.67 8.83 18.14
N THR A 59 -6.63 7.54 18.48
CA THR A 59 -5.61 6.95 19.38
C THR A 59 -4.20 7.18 18.85
N ALA A 60 -3.99 6.99 17.54
CA ALA A 60 -2.68 7.21 16.93
C ALA A 60 -2.24 8.67 17.01
N GLU A 61 -3.14 9.62 16.78
CA GLU A 61 -2.83 11.05 16.85
C GLU A 61 -2.50 11.48 18.28
N TYR A 62 -3.23 10.94 19.25
CA TYR A 62 -2.99 11.20 20.67
C TYR A 62 -1.66 10.62 21.14
N LEU A 63 -1.39 9.34 20.84
CA LEU A 63 -0.16 8.65 21.27
C LEU A 63 1.10 9.15 20.56
N LEU A 64 0.98 9.64 19.32
CA LEU A 64 2.09 10.22 18.57
C LEU A 64 2.20 11.74 18.75
N ASN A 65 1.23 12.39 19.37
CA ASN A 65 1.11 13.85 19.45
C ASN A 65 1.29 14.52 18.05
N CYS A 66 0.64 13.93 17.04
CA CYS A 66 0.85 14.24 15.63
C CYS A 66 -0.50 14.23 14.90
N LYS A 67 -0.80 15.26 14.11
CA LYS A 67 -2.03 15.30 13.30
C LYS A 67 -1.81 14.51 12.01
N ILE A 68 -2.48 13.36 11.89
CA ILE A 68 -2.25 12.43 10.78
C ILE A 68 -3.27 12.69 9.66
N GLY A 69 -2.76 12.87 8.44
CA GLY A 69 -3.59 13.09 7.25
C GLY A 69 -3.53 11.93 6.25
N THR A 70 -4.15 12.14 5.10
CA THR A 70 -4.18 11.18 3.97
C THR A 70 -2.92 11.16 3.12
N SER A 71 -1.90 11.91 3.52
CA SER A 71 -0.55 11.88 2.94
C SER A 71 0.47 11.67 4.05
N PRO A 72 1.59 10.96 3.79
CA PRO A 72 2.62 10.73 4.79
C PRO A 72 3.10 12.04 5.42
N ILE A 73 3.04 12.10 6.74
CA ILE A 73 3.55 13.22 7.54
C ILE A 73 4.59 12.69 8.52
N THR A 74 5.71 13.41 8.66
CA THR A 74 6.73 13.10 9.66
C THR A 74 6.20 13.47 11.04
N CYS A 75 6.07 12.48 11.92
CA CYS A 75 5.65 12.68 13.30
C CYS A 75 6.82 12.79 14.27
N ASN A 76 7.93 12.08 14.02
CA ASN A 76 9.18 12.14 14.78
C ASN A 76 10.36 11.77 13.87
N ASP A 77 11.59 11.84 14.40
CA ASP A 77 12.77 11.34 13.71
C ASP A 77 12.59 9.88 13.27
N ASN A 78 12.76 9.63 11.97
CA ASN A 78 12.56 8.34 11.32
C ASN A 78 11.13 7.75 11.41
N LEU A 79 10.13 8.52 11.85
CA LEU A 79 8.74 8.07 11.93
C LEU A 79 7.82 8.96 11.10
N SER A 80 7.26 8.39 10.04
CA SER A 80 6.16 8.99 9.29
C SER A 80 4.85 8.25 9.61
N ALA A 81 3.72 8.93 9.49
CA ALA A 81 2.40 8.33 9.60
C ALA A 81 1.48 8.77 8.46
N VAL A 82 0.56 7.89 8.06
CA VAL A 82 -0.47 8.19 7.05
C VAL A 82 -1.76 7.48 7.39
N ARG A 83 -2.89 8.15 7.17
CA ARG A 83 -4.23 7.58 7.31
C ARG A 83 -4.80 7.22 5.95
N LEU A 84 -5.30 5.99 5.82
CA LEU A 84 -6.01 5.55 4.64
C LEU A 84 -7.50 5.89 4.79
N GLU A 85 -8.02 6.63 3.81
CA GLU A 85 -9.43 6.99 3.71
C GLU A 85 -9.90 6.65 2.31
N THR A 86 -10.60 5.53 2.15
CA THR A 86 -11.02 5.00 0.84
C THR A 86 -11.79 6.03 0.01
N THR A 87 -12.71 6.77 0.64
CA THR A 87 -13.45 7.85 -0.03
C THR A 87 -12.51 8.90 -0.62
N LYS A 88 -11.45 9.31 0.11
CA LYS A 88 -10.47 10.29 -0.39
C LYS A 88 -9.58 9.69 -1.48
N MET A 89 -9.20 8.43 -1.33
CA MET A 89 -8.38 7.71 -2.30
C MET A 89 -9.11 7.49 -3.64
N LEU A 90 -10.45 7.47 -3.65
CA LEU A 90 -11.28 7.36 -4.84
C LEU A 90 -11.39 8.65 -5.66
N LEU A 91 -11.26 9.81 -5.03
CA LEU A 91 -11.48 11.10 -5.69
C LEU A 91 -10.51 11.33 -6.85
N GLU A 92 -9.23 11.01 -6.65
CA GLU A 92 -8.20 11.26 -7.67
C GLU A 92 -8.36 10.34 -8.90
N PRO A 93 -8.52 9.02 -8.75
CA PRO A 93 -8.88 8.13 -9.85
C PRO A 93 -10.18 8.53 -10.56
N LEU A 94 -11.23 8.89 -9.82
CA LEU A 94 -12.49 9.32 -10.42
C LEU A 94 -12.32 10.59 -11.26
N ASN A 95 -11.60 11.59 -10.75
CA ASN A 95 -11.35 12.82 -11.47
C ASN A 95 -10.57 12.57 -12.78
N LYS A 96 -9.61 11.63 -12.77
CA LYS A 96 -8.92 11.21 -14.00
C LYS A 96 -9.87 10.52 -14.97
N LEU A 97 -10.75 9.65 -14.49
CA LEU A 97 -11.74 8.99 -15.34
C LEU A 97 -12.71 10.00 -15.97
N LYS A 98 -13.20 10.98 -15.21
CA LYS A 98 -14.03 12.08 -15.74
C LYS A 98 -13.32 12.89 -16.81
N GLN A 99 -12.05 13.23 -16.59
CA GLN A 99 -11.25 13.96 -17.59
C GLN A 99 -11.04 13.15 -18.87
N ALA A 100 -10.86 11.84 -18.76
CA ALA A 100 -10.76 10.95 -19.91
C ALA A 100 -12.10 10.83 -20.64
N ASP A 101 -13.19 10.69 -19.89
CA ASP A 101 -14.54 10.61 -20.43
C ASP A 101 -14.92 11.88 -21.19
N ALA A 102 -14.67 13.06 -20.64
CA ALA A 102 -14.93 14.34 -21.32
C ALA A 102 -14.16 14.50 -22.65
N ARG A 103 -13.03 13.80 -22.81
CA ARG A 103 -12.25 13.81 -24.06
C ARG A 103 -12.75 12.79 -25.09
N LEU A 104 -13.32 11.68 -24.62
CA LEU A 104 -13.61 10.50 -25.44
C LEU A 104 -15.12 10.21 -25.56
N ASN A 105 -15.97 10.92 -24.80
CA ASN A 105 -17.40 10.71 -24.65
C ASN A 105 -17.78 9.23 -24.45
N MET A 106 -17.00 8.49 -23.64
CA MET A 106 -17.17 7.04 -23.46
C MET A 106 -18.47 6.69 -22.75
N THR A 107 -18.91 7.53 -21.82
CA THR A 107 -20.09 7.29 -20.98
C THR A 107 -21.26 8.22 -21.30
N GLN A 108 -21.20 8.95 -22.42
CA GLN A 108 -22.25 9.89 -22.83
C GLN A 108 -22.58 10.92 -21.72
N GLY A 109 -21.58 11.33 -20.92
CA GLY A 109 -21.73 12.33 -19.85
C GLY A 109 -22.24 11.79 -18.52
N VAL A 110 -22.44 10.47 -18.37
CA VAL A 110 -22.88 9.87 -17.09
C VAL A 110 -21.91 10.18 -15.95
N LEU A 111 -20.60 10.17 -16.22
CA LEU A 111 -19.58 10.44 -15.20
C LEU A 111 -19.50 11.92 -14.81
N GLU A 112 -19.98 12.86 -15.63
CA GLU A 112 -19.95 14.30 -15.30
C GLU A 112 -20.87 14.64 -14.13
N GLY A 113 -22.01 13.96 -14.02
CA GLY A 113 -23.00 14.18 -12.98
C GLY A 113 -22.64 13.62 -11.60
N ILE A 114 -21.64 12.75 -11.50
CA ILE A 114 -21.28 12.08 -10.24
C ILE A 114 -20.50 13.06 -9.36
N VAL A 115 -20.98 13.40 -8.17
CA VAL A 115 -20.25 14.24 -7.22
C VAL A 115 -19.36 13.37 -6.32
N GLY A 116 -18.13 13.82 -6.00
CA GLY A 116 -17.17 13.01 -5.23
C GLY A 116 -17.66 12.65 -3.83
N GLU A 117 -18.49 13.52 -3.26
CA GLU A 117 -19.15 13.39 -1.97
C GLU A 117 -20.31 12.37 -1.98
N GLU A 118 -20.81 11.97 -3.16
CA GLU A 118 -21.86 10.97 -3.33
C GLU A 118 -21.30 9.56 -3.58
N LEU A 119 -19.97 9.41 -3.58
CA LEU A 119 -19.32 8.13 -3.78
C LEU A 119 -19.51 7.23 -2.55
N GLY A 120 -20.39 6.24 -2.72
CA GLY A 120 -20.49 5.12 -1.80
C GLY A 120 -19.24 4.24 -1.85
N VAL A 121 -18.70 3.90 -0.69
CA VAL A 121 -17.69 2.84 -0.56
C VAL A 121 -18.41 1.49 -0.55
N LEU A 122 -18.20 0.70 -1.58
CA LEU A 122 -18.77 -0.65 -1.70
C LEU A 122 -17.99 -1.65 -0.82
N PRO A 123 -18.64 -2.74 -0.37
CA PRO A 123 -17.96 -3.80 0.37
C PRO A 123 -16.72 -4.32 -0.37
N GLY A 124 -15.60 -4.40 0.34
CA GLY A 124 -14.32 -4.89 -0.19
C GLY A 124 -13.44 -3.82 -0.84
N MET A 125 -13.95 -2.61 -1.10
CA MET A 125 -13.14 -1.53 -1.65
C MET A 125 -12.03 -1.12 -0.69
N ASP A 126 -12.29 -1.00 0.61
CA ASP A 126 -11.27 -0.64 1.59
C ASP A 126 -10.05 -1.57 1.55
N SER A 127 -10.28 -2.88 1.45
CA SER A 127 -9.20 -3.87 1.35
C SER A 127 -8.39 -3.72 0.05
N ILE A 128 -9.05 -3.46 -1.07
CA ILE A 128 -8.39 -3.27 -2.38
C ILE A 128 -7.54 -1.99 -2.36
N PHE A 129 -8.12 -0.88 -1.90
CA PHE A 129 -7.43 0.41 -1.83
C PHE A 129 -6.28 0.37 -0.81
N SER A 130 -6.46 -0.31 0.32
CA SER A 130 -5.40 -0.55 1.29
C SER A 130 -4.24 -1.31 0.71
N SER A 131 -4.53 -2.41 0.00
CA SER A 131 -3.49 -3.17 -0.70
C SER A 131 -2.75 -2.27 -1.69
N LEU A 132 -3.47 -1.49 -2.51
CA LEU A 132 -2.85 -0.58 -3.47
C LEU A 132 -1.95 0.47 -2.78
N ALA A 133 -2.39 1.06 -1.68
CA ALA A 133 -1.58 2.03 -0.92
C ALA A 133 -0.34 1.39 -0.30
N LEU A 134 -0.48 0.21 0.31
CA LEU A 134 0.65 -0.53 0.88
C LEU A 134 1.67 -0.91 -0.20
N GLU A 135 1.21 -1.39 -1.35
CA GLU A 135 2.06 -1.70 -2.50
C GLU A 135 2.83 -0.47 -3.00
N GLN A 136 2.18 0.69 -3.03
CA GLN A 136 2.84 1.94 -3.38
C GLN A 136 3.93 2.35 -2.39
N LEU A 137 3.74 2.09 -1.09
CA LEU A 137 4.70 2.40 -0.04
C LEU A 137 5.85 1.38 0.01
N VAL A 138 5.56 0.09 -0.19
CA VAL A 138 6.56 -0.99 -0.20
C VAL A 138 7.46 -0.89 -1.44
N GLY A 139 6.90 -0.47 -2.59
CA GLY A 139 7.63 -0.34 -3.85
C GLY A 139 7.66 -1.62 -4.69
N PHE A 140 6.82 -2.61 -4.41
CA PHE A 140 6.82 -3.88 -5.16
C PHE A 140 6.44 -3.70 -6.64
N PHE A 141 5.54 -2.76 -6.93
CA PHE A 141 5.08 -2.43 -8.29
C PHE A 141 5.66 -1.09 -8.78
N GLU A 142 6.96 -0.85 -8.61
CA GLU A 142 7.66 0.35 -9.11
C GLU A 142 7.44 0.60 -10.62
N ASN A 143 7.12 -0.44 -11.40
CA ASN A 143 6.90 -0.35 -12.84
C ASN A 143 5.47 0.06 -13.28
N MET A 144 4.45 0.00 -12.40
CA MET A 144 3.04 0.22 -12.78
C MET A 144 2.53 1.64 -12.49
N VAL A 145 3.17 2.38 -11.59
CA VAL A 145 2.69 3.71 -11.16
C VAL A 145 3.79 4.75 -11.38
N GLN A 146 3.99 5.14 -12.63
CA GLN A 146 4.70 6.38 -12.94
C GLN A 146 3.83 7.57 -12.54
N GLN A 147 4.26 8.32 -11.52
CA GLN A 147 4.24 9.79 -11.54
C GLN A 147 5.21 10.32 -10.48
N ASN A 148 6.32 10.92 -10.94
CA ASN A 148 7.04 12.10 -10.43
C ASN A 148 7.14 12.45 -8.92
N ARG A 149 6.81 11.56 -7.99
CA ARG A 149 7.05 11.76 -6.56
C ARG A 149 8.32 11.03 -6.18
N LYS A 150 9.32 11.77 -5.64
CA LYS A 150 10.40 11.17 -4.85
C LYS A 150 9.73 10.35 -3.75
N LYS A 151 9.59 9.04 -3.95
CA LYS A 151 9.05 8.16 -2.90
C LYS A 151 10.09 8.11 -1.80
N GLU A 152 9.68 8.49 -0.59
CA GLU A 152 10.45 8.16 0.60
C GLU A 152 10.48 6.65 0.72
N LYS A 153 11.69 6.08 0.66
CA LYS A 153 11.88 4.66 0.87
C LYS A 153 11.91 4.39 2.37
N PHE A 154 10.95 3.59 2.83
CA PHE A 154 10.88 3.13 4.22
C PHE A 154 11.60 1.80 4.37
N ASP A 155 12.20 1.60 5.54
CA ASP A 155 12.76 0.31 5.94
C ASP A 155 11.67 -0.60 6.51
N ILE A 156 10.77 -0.02 7.29
CA ILE A 156 9.66 -0.70 7.97
C ILE A 156 8.36 0.03 7.64
N ILE A 157 7.33 -0.73 7.25
CA ILE A 157 5.96 -0.27 7.15
C ILE A 157 5.15 -1.05 8.17
N ILE A 158 4.46 -0.35 9.06
CA ILE A 158 3.56 -0.96 10.03
C ILE A 158 2.14 -0.63 9.61
N TYR A 159 1.35 -1.67 9.33
CA TYR A 159 -0.03 -1.54 8.91
C TYR A 159 -0.97 -1.87 10.08
N ASP A 160 -1.66 -0.84 10.58
CA ASP A 160 -2.80 -0.95 11.49
C ASP A 160 -4.09 -0.99 10.69
N GLY A 161 -4.47 -2.20 10.28
CA GLY A 161 -5.62 -2.47 9.42
C GLY A 161 -6.97 -2.47 10.14
N MET A 162 -8.05 -2.57 9.36
CA MET A 162 -9.44 -2.53 9.83
C MET A 162 -9.78 -3.65 10.83
N SER A 163 -9.78 -4.90 10.34
CA SER A 163 -10.03 -6.11 11.11
C SER A 163 -9.04 -7.21 10.73
N THR A 164 -8.93 -8.22 11.59
CA THR A 164 -8.07 -9.39 11.34
C THR A 164 -8.56 -10.14 10.11
N GLU A 165 -9.87 -10.33 10.00
CA GLU A 165 -10.54 -11.05 8.93
C GLU A 165 -10.34 -10.34 7.59
N GLU A 166 -10.48 -9.02 7.54
CA GLU A 166 -10.25 -8.22 6.33
C GLU A 166 -8.78 -8.20 5.95
N THR A 167 -7.86 -8.09 6.92
CA THR A 167 -6.41 -8.14 6.65
C THR A 167 -6.00 -9.47 6.04
N ILE A 168 -6.50 -10.60 6.57
CA ILE A 168 -6.25 -11.92 6.00
C ILE A 168 -6.87 -12.05 4.61
N ARG A 169 -8.10 -11.56 4.41
CA ARG A 169 -8.75 -11.56 3.08
C ARG A 169 -7.96 -10.73 2.06
N MET A 170 -7.46 -9.56 2.45
CA MET A 170 -6.61 -8.70 1.62
C MET A 170 -5.35 -9.45 1.17
N ILE A 171 -4.61 -10.05 2.10
CA ILE A 171 -3.39 -10.83 1.82
C ILE A 171 -3.69 -12.08 0.96
N GLY A 172 -4.81 -12.75 1.22
CA GLY A 172 -5.26 -13.89 0.41
C GLY A 172 -5.66 -13.48 -1.00
N ALA A 173 -6.33 -12.33 -1.15
CA ALA A 173 -6.77 -11.80 -2.43
C ALA A 173 -5.60 -11.41 -3.33
N THR A 174 -4.55 -10.79 -2.81
CA THR A 174 -3.34 -10.47 -3.60
C THR A 174 -2.68 -11.74 -4.14
N SER A 175 -2.63 -12.80 -3.32
CA SER A 175 -2.13 -14.11 -3.73
C SER A 175 -2.97 -14.76 -4.83
N LYS A 176 -4.30 -14.65 -4.75
CA LYS A 176 -5.24 -15.18 -5.76
C LYS A 176 -5.24 -14.36 -7.05
N ALA A 177 -5.17 -13.03 -6.96
CA ALA A 177 -5.08 -12.15 -8.11
C ALA A 177 -3.92 -12.55 -9.02
N ARG A 178 -2.75 -12.84 -8.43
CA ARG A 178 -1.59 -13.36 -9.17
C ARG A 178 -1.89 -14.63 -9.97
N LEU A 179 -2.68 -15.56 -9.43
CA LEU A 179 -3.08 -16.77 -10.17
C LEU A 179 -4.00 -16.43 -11.35
N TYR A 180 -4.96 -15.53 -11.18
CA TYR A 180 -5.85 -15.12 -12.28
C TYR A 180 -5.09 -14.39 -13.40
N PHE A 181 -4.11 -13.55 -13.05
CA PHE A 181 -3.29 -12.86 -14.05
C PHE A 181 -2.36 -13.82 -14.79
N ASN A 182 -1.68 -14.73 -14.07
CA ASN A 182 -0.75 -15.68 -14.70
C ASN A 182 -1.46 -16.76 -15.54
N ASN A 183 -2.69 -17.14 -15.17
CA ASN A 183 -3.44 -18.14 -15.94
C ASN A 183 -4.01 -17.58 -17.25
N ASN A 184 -4.14 -16.26 -17.40
CA ASN A 184 -4.54 -15.64 -18.66
C ASN A 184 -3.39 -15.60 -19.69
N GLU A 185 -2.12 -15.53 -19.26
CA GLU A 185 -0.97 -15.61 -20.18
C GLU A 185 -0.86 -17.00 -20.85
N ILE A 186 -1.23 -18.07 -20.14
CA ILE A 186 -1.18 -19.45 -20.67
C ILE A 186 -2.34 -19.70 -21.67
N ALA A 187 -3.47 -19.01 -21.51
CA ALA A 187 -4.61 -19.16 -22.42
C ALA A 187 -4.39 -18.52 -23.81
N ASP A 188 -3.56 -17.47 -23.89
CA ASP A 188 -3.23 -16.80 -25.16
C ASP A 188 -2.16 -17.56 -25.97
N GLU A 189 -1.34 -18.39 -25.34
CA GLU A 189 -0.31 -19.19 -26.03
C GLU A 189 -0.89 -20.40 -26.78
N ILE A 190 -2.07 -20.88 -26.36
CA ILE A 190 -2.78 -22.02 -26.98
C ILE A 190 -3.61 -21.59 -28.22
N LYS A 191 -3.72 -20.27 -28.47
CA LYS A 191 -4.56 -19.72 -29.56
C LYS A 191 -3.79 -19.25 -30.80
N LYS A 192 -2.49 -19.53 -30.93
CA LYS A 192 -1.77 -19.32 -32.19
C LYS A 192 -2.10 -20.46 -33.18
N PRO A 193 -2.79 -20.17 -34.31
CA PRO A 193 -2.94 -21.17 -35.36
C PRO A 193 -1.56 -21.47 -35.96
N GLN A 194 -1.27 -22.77 -36.15
CA GLN A 194 -0.21 -23.23 -37.05
C GLN A 194 -0.54 -22.88 -38.50
#